data_AF-A0A966X435-F1
#
_entry.id   AF-A0A966X435-F1
#
_cell.length_a   1.000
_cell.length_b   1.000
_cell.length_c   1.000
_cell.angle_alpha   90.00
_cell.angle_beta   90.00
_cell.angle_gamma   90.00
#
_symmetry.space_group_name_H-M   'P 1'
#
loop_
_entity.id
_entity.type
_entity.pdbx_description
1 polymer ?
#
loop_
_entity_poly.entity_id
_entity_poly.type
_entity_poly.pdbx_seq_one_letter_code
_entity_poly.pdbx_strand_id
1 'polypeptide(L)'
;MFTGRETVPNAPALRLLHDLIEDYADEWLTKAMFHYRWHYADDIEKAGLILPLWRDLNQSAAQLEKTSEFIRERQISRLYVVGSNEATWAAIEASYERFLTAMDELVEAQSFLFGARPSAADFGLYAQLTQLAGFDPTPQRLCLQKAPRVYAWV
;
A
#
# COMPACT_ATOMS: atom_id res chain seq x y z
N MET A 1 13.83 9.71 23.93
CA MET A 1 12.69 8.76 23.87
C MET A 1 11.45 9.50 24.33
N PHE A 2 10.33 9.41 23.60
CA PHE A 2 9.12 10.19 23.89
C PHE A 2 8.18 9.37 24.79
N THR A 3 8.26 9.57 26.11
CA THR A 3 7.45 8.84 27.09
C THR A 3 5.95 9.09 26.88
N GLY A 4 5.15 8.03 26.89
CA GLY A 4 3.71 8.08 26.64
C GLY A 4 3.33 8.30 25.17
N ARG A 5 4.31 8.23 24.25
CA ARG A 5 4.16 8.29 22.78
C ARG A 5 4.91 7.15 22.09
N GLU A 6 5.07 6.05 22.80
CA GLU A 6 5.64 4.82 22.26
C GLU A 6 4.71 4.29 21.17
N THR A 7 5.30 3.90 20.04
CA THR A 7 4.62 3.33 18.88
C THR A 7 4.76 1.81 18.84
N VAL A 8 5.31 1.24 19.90
CA VAL A 8 5.67 -0.16 19.99
C VAL A 8 5.12 -0.69 21.32
N PRO A 9 4.26 -1.72 21.30
CA PRO A 9 3.69 -2.27 22.54
C PRO A 9 4.77 -2.80 23.49
N ASN A 10 4.61 -2.54 24.79
CA ASN A 10 5.52 -3.03 25.83
C ASN A 10 5.26 -4.50 26.20
N ALA A 11 4.02 -4.98 26.05
CA ALA A 11 3.67 -6.35 26.37
C ALA A 11 4.29 -7.30 25.33
N PRO A 12 5.10 -8.31 25.73
CA PRO A 12 5.86 -9.13 24.78
C PRO A 12 5.01 -9.82 23.71
N ALA A 13 3.82 -10.31 24.05
CA ALA A 13 2.91 -10.94 23.09
C ALA A 13 2.41 -9.95 22.03
N LEU A 14 2.03 -8.72 22.44
CA LEU A 14 1.62 -7.67 21.51
C LEU A 14 2.80 -7.18 20.67
N ARG A 15 4.01 -7.17 21.24
CA ARG A 15 5.22 -6.80 20.51
C ARG A 15 5.51 -7.78 19.37
N LEU A 16 5.35 -9.07 19.60
CA LEU A 16 5.50 -10.07 18.54
C LEU A 16 4.49 -9.86 17.41
N LEU A 17 3.22 -9.63 17.73
CA LEU A 17 2.18 -9.36 16.74
C LEU A 17 2.43 -8.05 15.98
N HIS A 18 2.89 -7.02 16.69
CA HIS A 18 3.31 -5.75 16.11
C HIS A 18 4.41 -5.96 15.07
N ASP A 19 5.50 -6.61 15.44
CA ASP A 19 6.64 -6.81 14.54
C ASP A 19 6.24 -7.69 13.34
N LEU A 20 5.36 -8.68 13.52
CA LEU A 20 4.84 -9.51 12.42
C LEU A 20 3.96 -8.72 11.44
N ILE A 21 3.05 -7.87 11.94
CA ILE A 21 2.15 -7.09 11.08
C ILE A 21 2.91 -5.97 10.38
N GLU A 22 3.90 -5.37 11.05
CA GLU A 22 4.78 -4.36 10.45
C GLU A 22 5.61 -4.95 9.30
N ASP A 23 6.24 -6.11 9.50
CA ASP A 23 6.94 -6.85 8.42
C ASP A 23 5.98 -7.22 7.27
N TYR A 24 4.76 -7.68 7.60
CA TYR A 24 3.73 -7.95 6.59
C TYR A 24 3.36 -6.70 5.77
N ALA A 25 3.26 -5.53 6.42
CA ALA A 25 2.98 -4.28 5.73
C ALA A 25 4.11 -3.93 4.75
N ASP A 26 5.35 -3.99 5.21
CA ASP A 26 6.51 -3.55 4.44
C ASP A 26 6.90 -4.53 3.32
N GLU A 27 6.72 -5.83 3.52
CA GLU A 27 7.13 -6.84 2.55
C GLU A 27 5.96 -7.36 1.69
N TRP A 28 4.80 -7.61 2.30
CA TRP A 28 3.67 -8.25 1.60
C TRP A 28 2.68 -7.26 0.98
N LEU A 29 2.28 -6.20 1.69
CA LEU A 29 1.43 -5.19 1.07
C LEU A 29 2.17 -4.38 0.01
N THR A 30 3.49 -4.19 0.15
CA THR A 30 4.32 -3.65 -0.93
C THR A 30 4.21 -4.48 -2.21
N LYS A 31 4.18 -5.82 -2.09
CA LYS A 31 3.99 -6.71 -3.25
C LYS A 31 2.64 -6.50 -3.91
N ALA A 32 1.57 -6.39 -3.13
CA ALA A 32 0.24 -6.09 -3.66
C ALA A 32 0.20 -4.72 -4.35
N MET A 33 0.74 -3.68 -3.70
CA MET A 33 0.83 -2.32 -4.25
C MET A 33 1.58 -2.31 -5.59
N PHE A 34 2.75 -2.93 -5.62
CA PHE A 34 3.59 -2.94 -6.82
C PHE A 34 2.96 -3.77 -7.94
N HIS A 35 2.29 -4.88 -7.61
CA HIS A 35 1.50 -5.65 -8.55
C HIS A 35 0.40 -4.80 -9.19
N TYR A 36 -0.53 -4.26 -8.39
CA TYR A 36 -1.64 -3.47 -8.92
C TYR A 36 -1.16 -2.27 -9.74
N ARG A 37 -0.19 -1.51 -9.22
CA ARG A 37 0.31 -0.29 -9.85
C ARG A 37 0.91 -0.52 -11.24
N TRP A 38 1.67 -1.59 -11.40
CA TRP A 38 2.46 -1.81 -12.61
C TRP A 38 1.95 -2.95 -13.48
N HIS A 39 0.80 -3.54 -13.15
CA HIS A 39 0.12 -4.56 -13.96
C HIS A 39 -1.04 -3.99 -14.77
N TYR A 40 -1.88 -3.14 -14.16
CA TYR A 40 -3.09 -2.62 -14.79
C TYR A 40 -2.83 -1.31 -15.53
N ALA A 41 -3.46 -1.14 -16.70
CA ALA A 41 -3.19 -0.02 -17.60
C ALA A 41 -3.52 1.35 -16.99
N ASP A 42 -4.70 1.50 -16.38
CA ASP A 42 -5.13 2.75 -15.71
C ASP A 42 -4.13 3.16 -14.60
N ASP A 43 -3.64 2.17 -13.85
CA ASP A 43 -2.72 2.36 -12.74
C ASP A 43 -1.31 2.74 -13.24
N ILE A 44 -0.81 2.06 -14.27
CA ILE A 44 0.45 2.39 -14.95
C ILE A 44 0.40 3.81 -15.53
N GLU A 45 -0.73 4.18 -16.14
CA GLU A 45 -0.91 5.49 -16.74
C GLU A 45 -0.78 6.59 -15.68
N LYS A 46 -1.60 6.50 -14.62
CA LYS A 46 -1.62 7.47 -13.53
C LYS A 46 -0.28 7.51 -12.79
N ALA A 47 0.25 6.36 -12.38
CA ALA A 47 1.51 6.29 -11.64
C ALA A 47 2.69 6.81 -12.47
N GLY A 48 2.77 6.43 -13.75
CA GLY A 48 3.79 6.92 -14.65
C GLY A 48 3.76 8.43 -14.86
N LEU A 49 2.58 9.06 -14.80
CA LEU A 49 2.44 10.51 -14.93
C LEU A 49 2.74 11.24 -13.60
N ILE A 50 2.18 10.76 -12.49
CA ILE A 50 2.19 11.49 -11.22
C ILE A 50 3.50 11.30 -10.45
N LEU A 51 4.13 10.11 -10.49
CA LEU A 51 5.37 9.88 -9.74
C LEU A 51 6.53 10.81 -10.17
N PRO A 52 6.76 11.08 -11.48
CA PRO A 52 7.72 12.10 -11.89
C PRO A 52 7.36 13.50 -11.41
N LEU A 53 6.07 13.86 -11.44
CA LEU A 53 5.59 15.18 -11.00
C LEU A 53 5.75 15.40 -9.50
N TRP A 54 5.55 14.36 -8.68
CA TRP A 54 5.86 14.43 -7.24
C TRP A 54 7.34 14.69 -6.97
N ARG A 55 8.23 14.27 -7.88
CA ARG A 55 9.66 14.52 -7.75
C ARG A 55 10.04 15.93 -8.23
N ASP A 56 9.44 16.40 -9.31
CA ASP A 56 9.65 17.73 -9.87
C ASP A 56 8.38 18.22 -10.61
N LEU A 57 7.71 19.22 -10.04
CA LEU A 57 6.48 19.81 -10.60
C LEU A 57 6.76 20.78 -11.76
N ASN A 58 7.99 21.28 -11.88
CA ASN A 58 8.32 22.38 -12.80
C ASN A 58 8.95 21.89 -14.12
N GLN A 59 8.99 20.58 -14.34
CA GLN A 59 9.48 19.99 -15.57
C GLN A 59 8.63 20.40 -16.78
N SER A 60 9.28 20.59 -17.93
CA SER A 60 8.57 20.85 -19.19
C SER A 60 7.77 19.62 -19.63
N ALA A 61 6.77 19.80 -20.51
CA ALA A 61 5.97 18.70 -21.04
C ALA A 61 6.83 17.60 -21.70
N ALA A 62 7.85 17.98 -22.47
CA ALA A 62 8.78 17.03 -23.11
C ALA A 62 9.64 16.27 -22.09
N GLN A 63 10.03 16.92 -20.99
CA GLN A 63 10.76 16.26 -19.91
C GLN A 63 9.86 15.29 -19.14
N LEU A 64 8.61 15.67 -18.91
CA LEU A 64 7.61 14.82 -18.27
C LEU A 64 7.34 13.56 -19.08
N GLU A 65 7.08 13.70 -20.39
CA GLU A 65 6.86 12.56 -21.28
C GLU A 65 8.02 11.54 -21.18
N LYS A 66 9.25 12.03 -21.33
CA LYS A 66 10.46 11.18 -21.24
C LYS A 66 10.63 10.51 -19.88
N THR A 67 10.38 11.22 -18.78
CA THR A 67 10.54 10.65 -17.43
C THR A 67 9.40 9.69 -17.08
N SER A 68 8.18 9.95 -17.55
CA SER A 68 7.03 9.05 -17.43
C SER A 68 7.27 7.73 -18.15
N GLU A 69 7.74 7.76 -19.41
CA GLU A 69 8.11 6.57 -20.16
C GLU A 69 9.20 5.76 -19.43
N PHE A 70 10.28 6.43 -19.03
CA PHE A 70 11.37 5.79 -18.29
C PHE A 70 10.89 5.11 -17.00
N ILE A 71 10.03 5.77 -16.22
CA ILE A 71 9.51 5.22 -14.97
C ILE A 71 8.61 4.01 -15.24
N ARG A 72 7.70 4.08 -16.24
CA ARG A 72 6.83 2.96 -16.60
C ARG A 72 7.65 1.74 -17.00
N GLU A 73 8.56 1.90 -17.96
CA GLU A 73 9.43 0.82 -18.44
C GLU A 73 10.26 0.20 -17.31
N ARG A 74 10.91 1.04 -16.50
CA ARG A 74 11.75 0.59 -15.38
C ARG A 74 10.97 -0.16 -14.32
N GLN A 75 9.75 0.26 -14.00
CA GLN A 75 8.99 -0.39 -12.93
C GLN A 75 8.29 -1.66 -13.41
N ILE A 76 7.71 -1.64 -14.61
CA ILE A 76 7.10 -2.83 -15.23
C ILE A 76 8.14 -3.95 -15.39
N SER A 77 9.34 -3.63 -15.87
CA SER A 77 10.44 -4.60 -15.99
C SER A 77 10.90 -5.21 -14.66
N ARG A 78 10.51 -4.64 -13.51
CA ARG A 78 10.85 -5.12 -12.17
C ARG A 78 9.72 -5.86 -11.47
N LEU A 79 8.58 -6.12 -12.12
CA LEU A 79 7.50 -6.94 -11.56
C LEU A 79 7.98 -8.31 -11.04
N TYR A 80 9.01 -8.88 -11.67
CA TYR A 80 9.62 -10.14 -11.22
C TYR A 80 10.24 -10.06 -9.81
N VAL A 81 10.70 -8.87 -9.37
CA VAL A 81 11.33 -8.67 -8.05
C VAL A 81 10.32 -8.91 -6.93
N VAL A 82 9.07 -8.49 -7.14
CA VAL A 82 7.97 -8.76 -6.20
C VAL A 82 7.26 -10.09 -6.51
N GLY A 83 7.78 -10.85 -7.49
CA GLY A 83 7.21 -12.12 -7.91
C GLY A 83 5.84 -12.00 -8.57
N SER A 84 5.48 -10.84 -9.13
CA SER A 84 4.22 -10.62 -9.84
C SER A 84 4.32 -11.16 -11.27
N ASN A 85 3.63 -12.26 -11.54
CA ASN A 85 3.52 -12.90 -12.86
C ASN A 85 2.20 -13.68 -12.95
N GLU A 86 1.86 -14.18 -14.13
CA GLU A 86 0.60 -14.91 -14.39
C GLU A 86 0.28 -15.99 -13.36
N ALA A 87 1.28 -16.71 -12.85
CA ALA A 87 1.08 -17.78 -11.88
C ALA A 87 0.78 -17.27 -10.46
N THR A 88 1.11 -16.02 -10.14
CA THR A 88 1.00 -15.45 -8.78
C THR A 88 -0.02 -14.32 -8.65
N TRP A 89 -0.47 -13.71 -9.76
CA TRP A 89 -1.44 -12.60 -9.74
C TRP A 89 -2.66 -12.90 -8.86
N ALA A 90 -3.35 -14.02 -9.14
CA ALA A 90 -4.53 -14.41 -8.37
C ALA A 90 -4.25 -14.60 -6.86
N ALA A 91 -3.06 -15.09 -6.49
CA ALA A 91 -2.69 -15.27 -5.10
C ALA A 91 -2.41 -13.93 -4.38
N ILE A 92 -1.77 -12.99 -5.07
CA ILE A 92 -1.49 -11.64 -4.57
C ILE A 92 -2.80 -10.89 -4.34
N GLU A 93 -3.67 -10.87 -5.35
CA GLU A 93 -4.95 -10.16 -5.28
C GLU A 93 -5.88 -10.74 -4.21
N ALA A 94 -6.02 -12.08 -4.16
CA ALA A 94 -6.80 -12.73 -3.12
C ALA A 94 -6.25 -12.47 -1.71
N SER A 95 -4.93 -12.31 -1.56
CA SER A 95 -4.33 -11.92 -0.29
C SER A 95 -4.70 -10.51 0.13
N TYR A 96 -4.68 -9.56 -0.81
CA TYR A 96 -5.09 -8.18 -0.54
C TYR A 96 -6.58 -8.09 -0.18
N GLU A 97 -7.45 -8.84 -0.86
CA GLU A 97 -8.88 -8.87 -0.53
C GLU A 97 -9.17 -9.44 0.87
N ARG A 98 -8.45 -10.49 1.28
CA ARG A 98 -8.54 -11.02 2.65
C ARG A 98 -8.08 -9.99 3.67
N PHE A 99 -6.99 -9.27 3.36
CA PHE A 99 -6.51 -8.18 4.21
C PHE A 99 -7.56 -7.08 4.35
N LEU A 100 -8.18 -6.63 3.24
CA LEU A 100 -9.22 -5.60 3.26
C LEU A 100 -10.41 -6.01 4.14
N THR A 101 -10.84 -7.26 4.02
CA THR A 101 -11.95 -7.81 4.84
C THR A 101 -11.57 -7.77 6.33
N ALA A 102 -10.40 -8.29 6.70
CA ALA A 102 -9.95 -8.33 8.09
C ALA A 102 -9.73 -6.92 8.67
N MET A 103 -9.21 -5.98 7.88
CA MET A 103 -9.00 -4.61 8.33
C MET A 103 -10.32 -3.85 8.46
N ASP A 104 -11.31 -4.06 7.60
CA ASP A 104 -12.64 -3.42 7.74
C ASP A 104 -13.34 -3.89 9.02
N GLU A 105 -13.30 -5.19 9.31
CA GLU A 105 -13.79 -5.77 10.58
C GLU A 105 -13.04 -5.21 11.80
N LEU A 106 -11.72 -5.04 11.70
CA LEU A 106 -10.91 -4.46 12.78
C LEU A 106 -11.28 -3.00 13.02
N VAL A 107 -11.38 -2.19 11.96
CA VAL A 107 -11.68 -0.75 12.05
C VAL A 107 -13.11 -0.51 12.56
N GLU A 108 -14.04 -1.43 12.28
CA GLU A 108 -15.36 -1.40 12.88
C GLU A 108 -15.32 -1.54 14.41
N ALA A 109 -14.42 -2.36 14.94
CA ALA A 109 -14.30 -2.62 16.37
C ALA A 109 -13.39 -1.62 17.11
N GLN A 110 -12.35 -1.11 16.46
CA GLN A 110 -11.32 -0.27 17.08
C GLN A 110 -10.60 0.63 16.07
N SER A 111 -10.02 1.75 16.53
CA SER A 111 -9.43 2.75 15.61
C SER A 111 -8.07 2.37 15.02
N PHE A 112 -7.30 1.52 15.70
CA PHE A 112 -5.94 1.10 15.33
C PHE A 112 -5.72 -0.37 15.65
N LEU A 113 -4.67 -0.98 15.10
CA LEU A 113 -4.37 -2.42 15.23
C LEU A 113 -4.38 -2.93 16.69
N PHE A 114 -3.93 -2.12 17.63
CA PHE A 114 -3.82 -2.48 19.04
C PHE A 114 -4.68 -1.59 19.95
N GLY A 115 -5.79 -1.05 19.43
CA GLY A 115 -6.81 -0.34 20.20
C GLY A 115 -6.95 1.12 19.81
N ALA A 116 -6.87 2.03 20.80
CA ALA A 116 -7.19 3.45 20.60
C ALA A 116 -5.99 4.32 20.17
N ARG A 117 -4.81 3.72 19.97
CA ARG A 117 -3.58 4.46 19.63
C ARG A 117 -2.80 3.76 18.52
N PRO A 118 -2.18 4.52 17.60
CA PRO A 118 -1.39 3.94 16.54
C PRO A 118 -0.08 3.35 17.07
N SER A 119 0.36 2.30 16.40
CA SER A 119 1.66 1.67 16.52
C SER A 119 2.48 1.84 15.23
N ALA A 120 3.74 1.40 15.21
CA ALA A 120 4.54 1.46 13.98
C ALA A 120 3.97 0.56 12.88
N ALA A 121 3.36 -0.57 13.26
CA ALA A 121 2.61 -1.42 12.33
C ALA A 121 1.44 -0.67 11.65
N ASP A 122 0.72 0.19 12.38
CA ASP A 122 -0.32 1.03 11.77
C ASP A 122 0.27 1.98 10.73
N PHE A 123 1.46 2.53 10.98
CA PHE A 123 2.13 3.41 10.02
C PHE A 123 2.60 2.66 8.77
N GLY A 124 3.10 1.43 8.92
CA GLY A 124 3.44 0.56 7.78
C GLY A 124 2.22 0.28 6.91
N LEU A 125 1.10 -0.13 7.54
CA LEU A 125 -0.17 -0.34 6.83
C LEU A 125 -0.65 0.94 6.15
N TYR A 126 -0.65 2.07 6.87
CA TYR A 126 -1.07 3.36 6.35
C TYR A 126 -0.23 3.76 5.13
N ALA A 127 1.10 3.61 5.18
CA ALA A 127 1.99 3.94 4.07
C ALA A 127 1.59 3.18 2.79
N GLN A 128 1.33 1.88 2.88
CA GLN A 128 0.89 1.09 1.72
C GLN A 128 -0.54 1.41 1.28
N LEU A 129 -1.44 1.68 2.23
CA LEU A 129 -2.84 1.97 1.92
C LEU A 129 -3.06 3.36 1.33
N THR A 130 -2.21 4.35 1.62
CA THR A 130 -2.23 5.63 0.86
C THR A 130 -2.08 5.40 -0.65
N GLN A 131 -1.36 4.33 -1.02
CA GLN A 131 -1.17 3.93 -2.40
C GLN A 131 -2.34 3.08 -2.89
N LEU A 132 -2.58 1.94 -2.24
CA LEU A 132 -3.57 0.95 -2.63
C LEU A 132 -5.02 1.44 -2.52
N ALA A 133 -5.38 2.15 -1.46
CA ALA A 133 -6.74 2.66 -1.25
C ALA A 133 -6.92 4.10 -1.76
N GLY A 134 -5.86 4.92 -1.69
CA GLY A 134 -5.94 6.36 -1.98
C GLY A 134 -5.50 6.80 -3.38
N PHE A 135 -4.60 6.05 -4.04
CA PHE A 135 -3.91 6.52 -5.24
C PHE A 135 -4.14 5.64 -6.48
N ASP A 136 -3.84 4.35 -6.42
CA ASP A 136 -3.88 3.46 -7.60
C ASP A 136 -5.35 3.11 -7.95
N PRO A 137 -5.87 3.44 -9.16
CA PRO A 137 -7.30 3.37 -9.48
C PRO A 137 -7.94 1.99 -9.27
N THR A 138 -7.25 0.91 -9.62
CA THR A 138 -7.80 -0.44 -9.53
C THR A 138 -7.98 -0.91 -8.09
N PRO A 139 -6.93 -0.96 -7.24
CA PRO A 139 -7.09 -1.34 -5.84
C PRO A 139 -7.91 -0.32 -5.04
N GLN A 140 -7.93 0.95 -5.43
CA GLN A 140 -8.80 1.96 -4.82
C GLN A 140 -10.28 1.63 -5.01
N ARG A 141 -10.70 1.32 -6.25
CA ARG A 141 -12.08 0.90 -6.54
C ARG A 141 -12.44 -0.35 -5.76
N LEU A 142 -11.53 -1.33 -5.70
CA LEU A 142 -11.72 -2.56 -4.93
C LEU A 142 -11.89 -2.30 -3.43
N CYS A 143 -11.02 -1.46 -2.85
CA CYS A 143 -11.09 -1.07 -1.45
C CYS A 143 -12.41 -0.38 -1.12
N LEU A 144 -12.83 0.60 -1.92
CA LEU A 144 -14.09 1.32 -1.69
C LEU A 144 -15.31 0.38 -1.78
N GLN A 145 -15.28 -0.62 -2.66
CA GLN A 145 -16.36 -1.59 -2.82
C GLN A 145 -16.43 -2.61 -1.67
N LYS A 146 -15.29 -3.09 -1.16
CA LYS A 146 -15.24 -4.18 -0.18
C LYS A 146 -15.07 -3.73 1.27
N ALA A 147 -14.34 -2.65 1.48
CA ALA A 147 -13.84 -2.22 2.78
C ALA A 147 -13.87 -0.68 2.90
N PRO A 148 -15.06 -0.05 2.84
CA PRO A 148 -15.18 1.40 2.85
C PRO A 148 -14.65 2.05 4.14
N ARG A 149 -14.58 1.32 5.28
CA ARG A 149 -13.96 1.86 6.50
C ARG A 149 -12.46 1.93 6.34
N VAL A 150 -11.84 0.98 5.65
CA VAL A 150 -10.41 1.01 5.32
C VAL A 150 -10.10 2.20 4.40
N TYR A 151 -10.94 2.44 3.38
CA TYR A 151 -10.82 3.63 2.54
C TYR A 151 -10.88 4.94 3.36
N ALA A 152 -11.81 5.02 4.32
CA ALA A 152 -11.98 6.20 5.17
C ALA A 152 -10.94 6.33 6.30
N TRP A 153 -10.24 5.25 6.64
CA TRP A 153 -9.20 5.23 7.66
C TRP A 153 -7.87 5.85 7.16
N VAL A 154 -7.66 5.83 5.85
CA VAL A 154 -6.51 6.41 5.14
C VAL A 154 -6.70 7.92 4.94
#